data_AF-A0A223KQE6-F1
#
_entry.id   AF-A0A223KQE6-F1
#
_cell.length_a   1.000
_cell.length_b   1.000
_cell.length_c   1.000
_cell.angle_alpha   90.00
_cell.angle_beta   90.00
_cell.angle_gamma   90.00
#
_symmetry.space_group_name_H-M   'P 1'
#
loop_
_entity.id
_entity.type
_entity.pdbx_description
1 polymer ?
#
loop_
_entity_poly.entity_id
_entity_poly.type
_entity_poly.pdbx_seq_one_letter_code
_entity_poly.pdbx_strand_id
1 'polypeptide(L)'
;MKIRIQIYLLIFLLIVLSACGAAIEDEDNIIDKSIDTIGYLQTNDWDQLAQLVHPEKGLLFSANAQIEVDDVLFSNEEVALFGKDEKEYSFSPQIETTPANFINNELLSKEGVQVEYTVSSFDQSQVPTNIDENNIEEAYPDAQFVEYYSPPSTNDEDNWQAIRLVFEKERRHHYLVAIVRETPAK
;
A
#
# COMPACT_ATOMS: atom_id res chain seq x y z
N MET A 1 29.00 28.15 32.07
CA MET A 1 27.78 27.30 32.14
C MET A 1 26.77 27.63 31.03
N LYS A 2 26.35 28.90 30.86
CA LYS A 2 25.37 29.33 29.84
C LYS A 2 25.72 28.98 28.38
N ILE A 3 26.98 29.15 27.97
CA ILE A 3 27.43 28.87 26.58
C ILE A 3 27.32 27.39 26.22
N ARG A 4 27.60 26.48 27.16
CA ARG A 4 27.52 25.03 26.92
C ARG A 4 26.07 24.59 26.68
N ILE A 5 25.12 25.10 27.46
CA ILE A 5 23.68 24.81 27.31
C ILE A 5 23.16 25.35 25.97
N GLN A 6 23.56 26.55 25.57
CA GLN A 6 23.19 27.15 24.28
C GLN A 6 23.66 26.29 23.09
N ILE A 7 24.87 25.71 23.17
CA ILE A 7 25.43 24.85 22.13
C ILE A 7 24.67 23.52 22.04
N TYR A 8 24.36 22.88 23.18
CA TYR A 8 23.57 21.63 23.16
C TYR A 8 22.16 21.85 22.61
N LEU A 9 21.52 22.98 22.94
CA LEU A 9 20.21 23.33 22.40
C LEU A 9 20.25 23.56 20.89
N LEU A 10 21.29 24.24 20.39
CA LEU A 10 21.47 24.50 18.96
C LEU A 10 21.75 23.20 18.18
N ILE A 11 22.59 22.31 18.73
CA ILE A 11 22.88 21.00 18.13
C ILE A 11 21.63 20.13 18.11
N PHE A 12 20.88 20.09 19.21
CA PHE A 12 19.63 19.34 19.29
C PHE A 12 18.61 19.86 18.26
N LEU A 13 18.43 21.18 18.16
CA LEU A 13 17.54 21.79 17.17
C LEU A 13 17.95 21.46 15.73
N LEU A 14 19.25 21.47 15.43
CA LEU A 14 19.77 21.12 14.10
C LEU A 14 19.50 19.64 13.76
N ILE A 15 19.68 18.73 14.72
CA ILE A 15 19.38 17.31 14.55
C ILE A 15 17.89 17.11 14.27
N VAL A 16 17.02 17.76 15.04
CA VAL A 16 15.55 17.68 14.84
C VAL A 16 15.13 18.24 13.48
N LEU A 17 15.68 19.38 13.06
CA LEU A 17 15.40 19.96 11.74
C LEU A 17 15.85 19.03 10.60
N SER A 18 17.03 18.43 10.71
CA SER A 18 17.53 17.49 9.70
C SER A 18 16.70 16.20 9.63
N ALA A 19 16.28 15.67 10.78
CA ALA A 19 15.45 14.47 10.84
C ALA A 19 14.05 14.73 10.28
N CYS A 20 13.46 15.88 10.62
CA CYS A 20 12.16 16.30 10.08
C CYS A 20 12.22 16.47 8.56
N GLY A 21 13.30 17.06 8.03
CA GLY A 21 13.50 17.18 6.57
C GLY A 21 13.58 15.81 5.87
N ALA A 22 14.28 14.84 6.46
CA ALA A 22 14.38 13.50 5.89
C ALA A 22 13.03 12.74 5.92
N ALA A 23 12.25 12.91 6.99
CA ALA A 23 10.93 12.28 7.09
C ALA A 23 9.94 12.81 6.02
N ILE A 24 9.98 14.12 5.75
CA ILE A 24 9.16 14.74 4.69
C ILE A 24 9.58 14.21 3.30
N GLU A 25 10.89 14.10 3.05
CA GLU A 25 11.40 13.55 1.78
C GLU A 25 10.99 12.09 1.58
N ASP A 26 10.95 11.29 2.65
CA ASP A 26 10.46 9.92 2.59
C ASP A 26 8.95 9.86 2.31
N GLU A 27 8.13 10.66 3.00
CA GLU A 27 6.68 10.76 2.77
C GLU A 27 6.37 11.16 1.32
N ASP A 28 6.99 12.23 0.80
CA ASP A 28 6.80 12.66 -0.58
C ASP A 28 7.20 11.55 -1.57
N ASN A 29 8.32 10.84 -1.32
CA ASN A 29 8.76 9.75 -2.18
C ASN A 29 7.80 8.56 -2.18
N ILE A 30 7.22 8.24 -1.02
CA ILE A 30 6.25 7.15 -0.88
C ILE A 30 4.94 7.51 -1.60
N ILE A 31 4.47 8.76 -1.46
CA ILE A 31 3.26 9.24 -2.15
C ILE A 31 3.45 9.23 -3.67
N ASP A 32 4.59 9.69 -4.19
CA ASP A 32 4.88 9.63 -5.62
C ASP A 32 4.86 8.18 -6.14
N LYS A 33 5.51 7.26 -5.40
CA LYS A 33 5.52 5.82 -5.74
C LYS A 33 4.14 5.19 -5.65
N SER A 34 3.29 5.63 -4.72
CA SER A 34 1.93 5.11 -4.60
C SER A 34 1.06 5.55 -5.77
N ILE A 35 1.23 6.79 -6.24
CA ILE A 35 0.59 7.29 -7.47
C ILE A 35 1.05 6.49 -8.69
N ASP A 36 2.37 6.27 -8.83
CA ASP A 36 2.92 5.43 -9.90
C ASP A 36 2.34 4.01 -9.85
N THR A 37 2.24 3.43 -8.65
CA THR A 37 1.66 2.09 -8.43
C THR A 37 0.22 2.02 -8.94
N ILE A 38 -0.64 2.98 -8.56
CA ILE A 38 -2.03 3.04 -9.07
C ILE A 38 -2.04 3.17 -10.60
N GLY A 39 -1.19 4.03 -11.15
CA GLY A 39 -1.06 4.22 -12.60
C GLY A 39 -0.69 2.92 -13.33
N TYR A 40 0.31 2.18 -12.83
CA TYR A 40 0.73 0.90 -13.41
C TYR A 40 -0.33 -0.19 -13.27
N LEU A 41 -1.04 -0.25 -12.14
CA LEU A 41 -2.16 -1.18 -11.98
C LEU A 41 -3.28 -0.87 -13.00
N GLN A 42 -3.64 0.40 -13.18
CA GLN A 42 -4.70 0.83 -14.11
C GLN A 42 -4.34 0.60 -15.58
N THR A 43 -3.06 0.69 -15.95
CA THR A 43 -2.60 0.47 -17.32
C THR A 43 -2.11 -0.95 -17.59
N ASN A 44 -2.13 -1.83 -16.57
CA ASN A 44 -1.55 -3.17 -16.61
C ASN A 44 -0.05 -3.16 -16.97
N ASP A 45 0.70 -2.15 -16.51
CA ASP A 45 2.14 -2.03 -16.72
C ASP A 45 2.92 -2.85 -15.67
N TRP A 46 2.89 -4.16 -15.87
CA TRP A 46 3.48 -5.14 -14.95
C TRP A 46 5.00 -5.03 -14.85
N ASP A 47 5.67 -4.63 -15.92
CA ASP A 47 7.12 -4.45 -15.94
C ASP A 47 7.55 -3.26 -15.05
N GLN A 48 6.77 -2.17 -15.04
CA GLN A 48 7.04 -1.05 -14.14
C GLN A 48 6.60 -1.35 -12.71
N LEU A 49 5.45 -2.01 -12.51
CA LEU A 49 5.02 -2.44 -11.18
C LEU A 49 6.09 -3.33 -10.51
N ALA A 50 6.63 -4.30 -11.25
CA ALA A 50 7.68 -5.20 -10.77
C ALA A 50 8.95 -4.47 -10.30
N GLN A 51 9.29 -3.31 -10.88
CA GLN A 51 10.44 -2.52 -10.46
C GLN A 51 10.25 -1.82 -9.11
N LEU A 52 9.00 -1.64 -8.67
CA LEU A 52 8.68 -1.10 -7.35
C LEU A 52 8.74 -2.17 -6.25
N VAL A 53 8.64 -3.45 -6.62
CA VAL A 53 8.55 -4.57 -5.67
C VAL A 53 9.89 -4.83 -4.98
N HIS A 54 9.84 -5.13 -3.68
CA HIS A 54 11.04 -5.48 -2.92
C HIS A 54 11.67 -6.77 -3.47
N PRO A 55 12.97 -6.77 -3.87
CA PRO A 55 13.58 -7.90 -4.58
C PRO A 55 13.65 -9.19 -3.74
N GLU A 56 13.84 -9.08 -2.42
CA GLU A 56 13.89 -10.24 -1.52
C GLU A 56 12.54 -10.57 -0.86
N LYS A 57 11.73 -9.57 -0.52
CA LYS A 57 10.47 -9.76 0.22
C LYS A 57 9.27 -10.02 -0.68
N GLY A 58 9.31 -9.62 -1.94
CA GLY A 58 8.19 -9.75 -2.87
C GLY A 58 7.05 -8.76 -2.59
N LEU A 59 5.90 -9.03 -3.20
CA LEU A 59 4.65 -8.27 -3.12
C LEU A 59 3.52 -9.18 -2.64
N LEU A 60 3.04 -8.93 -1.42
CA LEU A 60 1.90 -9.63 -0.83
C LEU A 60 0.58 -8.97 -1.25
N PHE A 61 -0.42 -9.78 -1.58
CA PHE A 61 -1.77 -9.33 -1.83
C PHE A 61 -2.69 -9.85 -0.73
N SER A 62 -3.26 -8.93 0.04
CA SER A 62 -4.31 -9.24 1.00
C SER A 62 -5.66 -8.76 0.49
N ALA A 63 -6.62 -9.68 0.38
CA ALA A 63 -7.96 -9.35 -0.10
C ALA A 63 -8.87 -8.74 0.99
N ASN A 64 -8.39 -8.67 2.24
CA ASN A 64 -9.10 -8.17 3.42
C ASN A 64 -8.24 -7.13 4.17
N ALA A 65 -8.84 -6.45 5.15
CA ALA A 65 -8.16 -5.41 5.93
C ALA A 65 -6.96 -5.96 6.74
N GLN A 66 -7.05 -7.23 7.13
CA GLN A 66 -6.05 -7.94 7.91
C GLN A 66 -5.18 -8.79 6.98
N ILE A 67 -3.87 -8.59 7.06
CA ILE A 67 -2.87 -9.45 6.42
C ILE A 67 -2.86 -10.80 7.13
N GLU A 68 -3.08 -11.86 6.36
CA GLU A 68 -3.15 -13.24 6.84
C GLU A 68 -1.93 -14.06 6.39
N VAL A 69 -1.67 -15.16 7.08
CA VAL A 69 -0.51 -16.03 6.81
C VAL A 69 -0.60 -16.71 5.44
N ASP A 70 -1.81 -16.91 4.93
CA ASP A 70 -2.11 -17.55 3.64
C ASP A 70 -2.36 -16.56 2.50
N ASP A 71 -2.17 -15.26 2.73
CA ASP A 71 -2.20 -14.25 1.67
C ASP A 71 -1.15 -14.54 0.58
N VAL A 72 -1.49 -14.15 -0.65
CA VAL A 72 -0.72 -14.55 -1.83
C VAL A 72 0.50 -13.65 -2.00
N LEU A 73 1.68 -14.26 -2.04
CA LEU A 73 2.96 -13.57 -2.21
C LEU A 73 3.55 -13.85 -3.59
N PHE A 74 3.99 -12.79 -4.28
CA PHE A 74 4.68 -12.88 -5.57
C PHE A 74 6.06 -12.22 -5.51
N SER A 75 7.04 -12.84 -6.14
CA SER A 75 8.33 -12.19 -6.44
C SER A 75 8.15 -11.09 -7.48
N ASN A 76 9.13 -10.18 -7.58
CA ASN A 76 9.15 -9.17 -8.63
C ASN A 76 9.18 -9.78 -10.05
N GLU A 77 9.85 -10.92 -10.22
CA GLU A 77 9.88 -11.66 -11.49
C GLU A 77 8.50 -12.22 -11.86
N GLU A 78 7.75 -12.73 -10.88
CA GLU A 78 6.36 -13.19 -11.08
C GLU A 78 5.43 -12.02 -11.38
N VAL A 79 5.58 -10.88 -10.69
CA VAL A 79 4.79 -9.65 -10.93
C VAL A 79 4.94 -9.19 -12.38
N ALA A 80 6.15 -9.18 -12.93
CA ALA A 80 6.39 -8.81 -14.33
C ALA A 80 5.66 -9.72 -15.34
N LEU A 81 5.26 -10.93 -14.92
CA LEU A 81 4.59 -11.92 -15.75
C LEU A 81 3.08 -11.98 -15.56
N PHE A 82 2.48 -11.14 -14.70
CA PHE A 82 1.03 -11.19 -14.39
C PHE A 82 0.13 -11.19 -15.62
N GLY A 83 0.45 -10.42 -16.66
CA GLY A 83 -0.34 -10.38 -17.90
C GLY A 83 -0.29 -11.66 -18.74
N LYS A 84 0.57 -12.63 -18.37
CA LYS A 84 0.73 -13.93 -19.02
C LYS A 84 0.50 -15.10 -18.06
N ASP A 85 0.31 -14.81 -16.77
CA ASP A 85 0.07 -15.85 -15.77
C ASP A 85 -1.40 -16.29 -15.83
N GLU A 86 -1.61 -17.52 -16.32
CA GLU A 86 -2.93 -18.15 -16.39
C GLU A 86 -3.22 -19.02 -15.14
N LYS A 87 -2.30 -19.10 -14.17
CA LYS A 87 -2.52 -19.83 -12.93
C LYS A 87 -3.48 -19.04 -12.04
N GLU A 88 -4.45 -19.76 -11.48
CA GLU A 88 -5.35 -19.21 -10.46
C GLU A 88 -4.74 -19.35 -9.06
N TYR A 89 -4.98 -18.33 -8.24
CA TYR A 89 -4.56 -18.23 -6.85
C TYR A 89 -5.80 -17.88 -6.01
N SER A 90 -5.88 -18.44 -4.81
CA SER A 90 -6.91 -18.09 -3.84
C SER A 90 -6.47 -16.85 -3.06
N PHE A 91 -7.00 -15.69 -3.42
CA PHE A 91 -6.77 -14.42 -2.71
C PHE A 91 -7.69 -14.29 -1.47
N SER A 92 -8.81 -15.03 -1.48
CA SER A 92 -9.66 -15.26 -0.32
C SER A 92 -10.51 -16.52 -0.56
N PRO A 93 -11.25 -17.02 0.45
CA PRO A 93 -12.18 -18.12 0.26
C PRO A 93 -13.26 -17.89 -0.82
N GLN A 94 -13.51 -16.63 -1.21
CA GLN A 94 -14.51 -16.25 -2.21
C GLN A 94 -13.86 -15.82 -3.55
N ILE A 95 -12.54 -15.65 -3.60
CA ILE A 95 -11.83 -15.08 -4.74
C ILE A 95 -10.69 -16.02 -5.13
N GLU A 96 -10.92 -16.80 -6.17
CA GLU A 96 -9.93 -17.64 -6.83
C GLU A 96 -9.82 -17.19 -8.29
N THR A 97 -8.68 -16.61 -8.66
CA THR A 97 -8.49 -16.04 -10.00
C THR A 97 -7.01 -15.79 -10.31
N THR A 98 -6.69 -15.34 -11.51
CA THR A 98 -5.31 -14.96 -11.88
C THR A 98 -4.94 -13.61 -11.27
N PRO A 99 -3.64 -13.29 -11.08
CA PRO A 99 -3.24 -12.02 -10.46
C PRO A 99 -3.75 -10.79 -11.24
N ALA A 100 -3.69 -10.84 -12.57
CA ALA A 100 -4.20 -9.77 -13.42
C ALA A 100 -5.72 -9.60 -13.27
N ASN A 101 -6.47 -10.69 -13.13
CA ASN A 101 -7.93 -10.63 -12.93
C ASN A 101 -8.29 -10.12 -11.53
N PHE A 102 -7.54 -10.51 -10.49
CA PHE A 102 -7.72 -9.97 -9.14
C PHE A 102 -7.58 -8.44 -9.16
N ILE A 103 -6.50 -7.93 -9.77
CA ILE A 103 -6.26 -6.49 -9.88
C ILE A 103 -7.40 -5.81 -10.67
N ASN A 104 -7.74 -6.31 -11.86
CA ASN A 104 -8.70 -5.63 -12.73
C ASN A 104 -10.15 -5.73 -12.26
N ASN A 105 -10.55 -6.85 -11.65
CA ASN A 105 -11.95 -7.13 -11.34
C ASN A 105 -12.33 -6.95 -9.87
N GLU A 106 -11.36 -7.04 -8.95
CA GLU A 106 -11.60 -6.93 -7.50
C GLU A 106 -10.98 -5.66 -6.90
N LEU A 107 -9.77 -5.28 -7.36
CA LEU A 107 -9.05 -4.12 -6.84
C LEU A 107 -9.45 -2.82 -7.55
N LEU A 108 -9.52 -2.82 -8.89
CA LEU A 108 -9.78 -1.63 -9.70
C LEU A 108 -11.21 -1.53 -10.22
N SER A 109 -12.03 -2.54 -9.97
CA SER A 109 -13.41 -2.60 -10.41
C SER A 109 -14.29 -3.15 -9.29
N LYS A 110 -15.54 -2.73 -9.28
CA LYS A 110 -16.59 -3.24 -8.42
C LYS A 110 -17.86 -3.38 -9.25
N GLU A 111 -18.41 -4.60 -9.28
CA GLU A 111 -19.59 -4.93 -10.09
C GLU A 111 -19.45 -4.58 -11.59
N GLY A 112 -18.22 -4.63 -12.12
CA GLY A 112 -17.93 -4.31 -13.52
C GLY A 112 -17.79 -2.80 -13.81
N VAL A 113 -17.80 -1.96 -12.77
CA VAL A 113 -17.56 -0.52 -12.87
C VAL A 113 -16.19 -0.19 -12.28
N GLN A 114 -15.40 0.58 -13.02
CA GLN A 114 -14.10 1.03 -12.55
C GLN A 114 -14.23 1.85 -11.26
N VAL A 115 -13.36 1.57 -10.29
CA VAL A 115 -13.29 2.26 -9.01
C VAL A 115 -12.42 3.50 -9.17
N GLU A 116 -12.93 4.64 -8.70
CA GLU A 116 -12.20 5.91 -8.66
C GLU A 116 -11.65 6.13 -7.25
N TYR A 117 -10.33 6.06 -7.13
CA TYR A 117 -9.63 6.22 -5.86
C TYR A 117 -9.12 7.64 -5.66
N THR A 118 -9.23 8.14 -4.43
CA THR A 118 -8.51 9.32 -3.98
C THR A 118 -7.62 8.97 -2.79
N VAL A 119 -6.49 9.65 -2.66
CA VAL A 119 -5.64 9.52 -1.46
C VAL A 119 -6.45 9.98 -0.25
N SER A 120 -6.60 9.08 0.71
CA SER A 120 -7.34 9.27 1.97
C SER A 120 -6.41 9.75 3.08
N SER A 121 -5.27 9.06 3.24
CA SER A 121 -4.32 9.31 4.32
C SER A 121 -2.94 8.72 4.05
N PHE A 122 -1.97 9.18 4.82
CA PHE A 122 -0.62 8.64 4.90
C PHE A 122 -0.39 8.07 6.32
N ASP A 123 0.09 6.82 6.38
CA ASP A 123 0.51 6.11 7.60
C ASP A 123 -0.57 6.04 8.70
N GLN A 124 -1.83 6.17 8.30
CA GLN A 124 -3.02 6.14 9.14
C GLN A 124 -4.18 5.60 8.29
N SER A 125 -5.14 4.91 8.91
CA SER A 125 -6.42 4.58 8.26
C SER A 125 -7.48 5.60 8.64
N GLN A 126 -8.24 6.09 7.67
CA GLN A 126 -9.39 6.98 7.89
C GLN A 126 -10.72 6.30 7.55
N VAL A 127 -10.69 5.05 7.10
CA VAL A 127 -11.90 4.26 6.87
C VAL A 127 -12.56 4.00 8.23
N PRO A 128 -13.85 4.37 8.43
CA PRO A 128 -14.51 4.27 9.73
C PRO A 128 -14.72 2.85 10.25
N THR A 129 -14.52 1.84 9.41
CA THR A 129 -14.66 0.43 9.75
C THR A 129 -13.33 -0.16 10.19
N ASN A 130 -13.39 -0.99 11.22
CA ASN A 130 -12.37 -1.98 11.54
C ASN A 130 -10.93 -1.46 11.64
N ILE A 131 -10.70 -0.32 12.32
CA ILE A 131 -9.35 0.07 12.77
C ILE A 131 -8.63 -1.10 13.46
N ASP A 132 -9.37 -1.94 14.19
CA ASP A 132 -8.87 -3.13 14.87
C ASP A 132 -8.40 -4.27 13.93
N GLU A 133 -8.76 -4.26 12.65
CA GLU A 133 -8.35 -5.27 11.66
C GLU A 133 -7.12 -4.84 10.84
N ASN A 134 -6.76 -3.55 10.85
CA ASN A 134 -5.55 -3.10 10.18
C ASN A 134 -4.31 -3.50 11.00
N ASN A 135 -3.68 -4.60 10.60
CA ASN A 135 -2.48 -5.15 11.24
C ASN A 135 -1.17 -4.85 10.49
N ILE A 136 -1.14 -3.83 9.62
CA ILE A 136 0.06 -3.50 8.83
C ILE A 136 1.27 -3.20 9.74
N GLU A 137 1.08 -2.49 10.86
CA GLU A 137 2.16 -2.22 11.82
C GLU A 137 2.70 -3.50 12.49
N GLU A 138 1.86 -4.54 12.65
CA GLU A 138 2.30 -5.84 13.18
C GLU A 138 3.02 -6.66 12.12
N ALA A 139 2.48 -6.73 10.90
CA ALA A 139 3.04 -7.52 9.80
C ALA A 139 4.32 -6.89 9.21
N TYR A 140 4.39 -5.56 9.16
CA TYR A 140 5.46 -4.77 8.56
C TYR A 140 5.82 -3.57 9.47
N PRO A 141 6.52 -3.79 10.60
CA PRO A 141 6.74 -2.78 11.64
C PRO A 141 7.61 -1.58 11.23
N ASP A 142 8.36 -1.72 10.15
CA ASP A 142 9.21 -0.66 9.59
C ASP A 142 8.62 -0.06 8.30
N ALA A 143 7.39 -0.45 7.93
CA ALA A 143 6.71 0.05 6.75
C ALA A 143 5.88 1.29 7.04
N GLN A 144 5.59 2.02 5.96
CA GLN A 144 4.58 3.07 5.93
C GLN A 144 3.64 2.79 4.77
N PHE A 145 2.42 3.32 4.79
CA PHE A 145 1.47 3.08 3.71
C PHE A 145 0.70 4.32 3.29
N VAL A 146 0.24 4.30 2.05
CA VAL A 146 -0.72 5.29 1.53
C VAL A 146 -2.07 4.60 1.39
N GLU A 147 -3.08 5.16 2.04
CA GLU A 147 -4.45 4.68 1.91
C GLU A 147 -5.16 5.44 0.79
N TYR A 148 -5.80 4.69 -0.10
CA TYR A 148 -6.72 5.20 -1.10
C TYR A 148 -8.13 4.73 -0.78
N TYR A 149 -9.10 5.61 -0.98
CA TYR A 149 -10.50 5.36 -0.68
C TYR A 149 -11.37 5.68 -1.88
N SER A 150 -12.32 4.78 -2.13
CA SER A 150 -13.47 5.00 -3.01
C SER A 150 -14.73 5.04 -2.13
N PRO A 151 -15.42 6.18 -2.04
CA PRO A 151 -16.62 6.31 -1.24
C PRO A 151 -17.77 5.46 -1.78
N PRO A 152 -18.79 5.17 -0.95
CA PRO A 152 -19.97 4.44 -1.39
C PRO A 152 -20.77 5.26 -2.41
N SER A 153 -21.50 4.56 -3.27
CA SER A 153 -22.49 5.20 -4.13
C SER A 153 -23.66 5.74 -3.30
N THR A 154 -24.37 6.77 -3.77
CA THR A 154 -25.46 7.40 -3.01
C THR A 154 -26.62 6.47 -2.66
N ASN A 155 -26.72 5.32 -3.32
CA ASN A 155 -27.83 4.37 -3.17
C ASN A 155 -27.43 3.08 -2.44
N ASP A 156 -26.16 2.94 -2.07
CA ASP A 156 -25.62 1.74 -1.43
C ASP A 156 -24.45 2.12 -0.53
N GLU A 157 -24.73 2.25 0.77
CA GLU A 157 -23.77 2.65 1.81
C GLU A 157 -22.64 1.62 1.99
N ASP A 158 -22.86 0.37 1.59
CA ASP A 158 -21.88 -0.71 1.62
C ASP A 158 -21.11 -0.82 0.28
N ASN A 159 -21.27 0.18 -0.59
CA ASN A 159 -20.58 0.21 -1.87
C ASN A 159 -19.22 0.92 -1.82
N TRP A 160 -18.51 0.94 -0.70
CA TRP A 160 -17.16 1.52 -0.62
C TRP A 160 -16.05 0.47 -0.79
N GLN A 161 -14.83 0.96 -1.03
CA GLN A 161 -13.61 0.15 -1.06
C GLN A 161 -12.41 1.02 -0.67
N ALA A 162 -11.45 0.45 0.04
CA ALA A 162 -10.16 1.05 0.32
C ALA A 162 -9.01 0.12 -0.10
N ILE A 163 -7.88 0.71 -0.43
CA ILE A 163 -6.63 -0.02 -0.65
C ILE A 163 -5.49 0.68 0.08
N ARG A 164 -4.61 -0.10 0.69
CA ARG A 164 -3.38 0.40 1.33
C ARG A 164 -2.19 -0.14 0.57
N LEU A 165 -1.39 0.78 0.04
CA LEU A 165 -0.13 0.47 -0.63
C LEU A 165 0.98 0.59 0.40
N VAL A 166 1.57 -0.54 0.77
CA VAL A 166 2.52 -0.65 1.88
C VAL A 166 3.95 -0.64 1.34
N PHE A 167 4.77 0.26 1.87
CA PHE A 167 6.13 0.50 1.44
C PHE A 167 7.11 0.31 2.59
N GLU A 168 8.16 -0.46 2.34
CA GLU A 168 9.30 -0.57 3.26
C GLU A 168 10.52 0.11 2.69
N LYS A 169 11.27 0.77 3.58
CA LYS A 169 12.52 1.41 3.23
C LYS A 169 13.69 0.43 3.36
N GLU A 170 14.39 0.17 2.27
CA GLU A 170 15.71 -0.45 2.32
C GLU A 170 16.76 0.54 1.79
N ARG A 171 17.67 0.96 2.69
CA ARG A 171 18.69 1.98 2.46
C ARG A 171 18.10 3.33 2.04
N ARG A 172 17.99 3.56 0.73
CA ARG A 172 17.52 4.82 0.12
C ARG A 172 16.33 4.62 -0.81
N HIS A 173 15.78 3.41 -0.88
CA HIS A 173 14.66 3.09 -1.76
C HIS A 173 13.48 2.63 -0.91
N HIS A 174 12.30 3.13 -1.26
CA HIS A 174 11.02 2.61 -0.79
C HIS A 174 10.52 1.58 -1.80
N TYR A 175 10.30 0.35 -1.31
CA TYR A 175 9.82 -0.78 -2.08
C TYR A 175 8.39 -1.10 -1.68
N LEU A 176 7.53 -1.35 -2.67
CA LEU A 176 6.18 -1.87 -2.45
C LEU A 176 6.30 -3.32 -1.97
N VAL A 177 5.72 -3.62 -0.81
CA VAL A 177 5.77 -4.95 -0.18
C VAL A 177 4.39 -5.58 0.01
N ALA A 178 3.33 -4.77 0.08
CA ALA A 178 1.97 -5.29 0.13
C ALA A 178 0.95 -4.36 -0.53
N ILE A 179 -0.11 -4.96 -1.06
CA ILE A 179 -1.37 -4.30 -1.44
C ILE A 179 -2.46 -4.94 -0.60
N VAL A 180 -3.03 -4.16 0.31
CA VAL A 180 -4.07 -4.60 1.25
C VAL A 180 -5.39 -3.98 0.85
N ARG A 181 -6.42 -4.80 0.61
CA ARG A 181 -7.75 -4.35 0.19
C ARG A 181 -8.72 -4.41 1.37
N GLU A 182 -9.51 -3.37 1.55
CA GLU A 182 -10.60 -3.38 2.52
C GLU A 182 -11.93 -3.04 1.84
N THR A 183 -12.97 -3.81 2.18
CA THR A 183 -14.35 -3.60 1.76
C THR A 183 -15.27 -3.88 2.95
N PRO A 184 -16.55 -3.45 2.93
CA PRO A 184 -17.51 -3.80 3.96
C PRO A 184 -17.54 -5.28 4.29
N ALA A 185 -17.63 -5.60 5.59
CA ALA A 185 -17.95 -6.93 6.03
C ALA A 185 -19.31 -7.36 5.45
N LYS A 186 -19.35 -8.53 4.82
CA LYS A 186 -20.59 -9.14 4.34
C LYS A 186 -21.30 -9.94 5.44
#